data_AF-A0A1H6C520-F1
#
_entry.id   AF-A0A1H6C520-F1
#
_cell.length_a   1.000
_cell.length_b   1.000
_cell.length_c   1.000
_cell.angle_alpha   90.00
_cell.angle_beta   90.00
_cell.angle_gamma   90.00
#
_symmetry.space_group_name_H-M   'P 1'
#
loop_
_entity.id
_entity.type
_entity.pdbx_description
1 polymer ?
#
loop_
_entity_poly.entity_id
_entity_poly.type
_entity_poly.pdbx_seq_one_letter_code
_entity_poly.pdbx_strand_id
1 'polypeptide(L)' 'MKTEVKLFHCQSDTPLARLSLEFYQVNMLLDEIQCSSSYPHCEVTRIEVFESGHLVRSVTACLTPELENLFERF' A
#
# COMPACT_ATOMS: atom_id res chain seq x y z
N MET A 1 -16.09 10.21 0.48
CA MET A 1 -15.34 9.94 -0.78
C MET A 1 -14.43 8.77 -0.50
N LYS A 2 -14.40 7.76 -1.37
CA LYS A 2 -13.53 6.59 -1.19
C LYS A 2 -12.26 6.75 -2.02
N THR A 3 -11.12 6.50 -1.41
CA THR A 3 -9.79 6.52 -1.99
C THR A 3 -9.41 5.09 -2.32
N GLU A 4 -8.92 4.84 -3.53
CA GLU A 4 -8.47 3.51 -3.93
C GLU A 4 -6.97 3.39 -3.63
N VAL A 5 -6.57 2.35 -2.91
CA VAL A 5 -5.16 2.05 -2.66
C VAL A 5 -4.79 0.76 -3.36
N LYS A 6 -3.74 0.78 -4.16
CA LYS A 6 -3.25 -0.37 -4.93
C LYS A 6 -1.86 -0.75 -4.47
N LEU A 7 -1.65 -2.04 -4.23
CA LEU A 7 -0.34 -2.62 -3.94
C LEU A 7 0.21 -3.28 -5.21
N PHE A 8 1.47 -3.02 -5.53
CA PHE A 8 2.18 -3.58 -6.68
C PHE A 8 3.53 -4.14 -6.23
N HIS A 9 4.00 -5.22 -6.85
CA HIS A 9 5.44 -5.50 -6.85
C HIS A 9 6.14 -4.40 -7.65
N CYS A 10 7.32 -3.94 -7.21
CA CYS A 10 8.06 -2.91 -7.95
C CYS A 10 8.42 -3.30 -9.40
N GLN A 11 8.40 -4.59 -9.73
CA GLN A 11 8.72 -5.12 -11.06
C GLN A 11 7.47 -5.39 -11.93
N SER A 12 6.26 -5.16 -11.41
CA SER A 12 5.01 -5.49 -12.09
C SER A 12 4.03 -4.34 -12.05
N ASP A 13 3.39 -4.06 -13.18
CA ASP A 13 2.26 -3.12 -13.26
C ASP A 13 0.91 -3.80 -12.99
N THR A 14 0.91 -5.10 -12.65
CA THR A 14 -0.29 -5.79 -12.18
C THR A 14 -0.41 -5.61 -10.66
N PRO A 15 -1.50 -5.01 -10.16
CA PRO A 15 -1.67 -4.84 -8.71
C PRO A 15 -1.93 -6.20 -8.05
N LEU A 16 -1.20 -6.45 -6.97
CA LEU A 16 -1.36 -7.61 -6.09
C LEU A 16 -2.65 -7.53 -5.29
N ALA A 17 -2.94 -6.33 -4.76
CA ALA A 17 -4.11 -6.08 -3.94
C ALA A 17 -4.67 -4.69 -4.21
N ARG A 18 -5.96 -4.52 -3.94
CA ARG A 18 -6.67 -3.25 -4.07
C ARG A 18 -7.61 -3.07 -2.88
N LEU A 19 -7.55 -1.90 -2.27
CA LEU A 19 -8.40 -1.49 -1.16
C LEU A 19 -9.19 -0.24 -1.53
N SER A 20 -10.39 -0.11 -0.96
CA SER A 20 -11.19 1.11 -1.07
C SER A 20 -11.42 1.67 0.33
N LEU A 21 -10.65 2.68 0.67
CA LEU A 21 -10.53 3.23 2.02
C LEU A 21 -11.11 4.64 2.11
N GLU A 22 -11.54 5.04 3.30
CA GLU A 22 -11.82 6.44 3.62
C GLU A 22 -10.51 7.20 3.89
N PHE A 23 -10.50 8.52 3.69
CA PHE A 23 -9.29 9.35 3.78
C PHE A 23 -8.47 9.15 5.08
N TYR A 24 -9.13 9.00 6.23
CA TYR A 24 -8.42 8.76 7.50
C TYR A 24 -7.78 7.37 7.58
N GLN A 25 -8.38 6.36 6.94
CA GLN A 25 -7.83 5.00 6.90
C GLN A 25 -6.59 4.92 6.01
N VAL A 26 -6.52 5.73 4.96
CA VAL A 26 -5.33 5.84 4.11
C VAL A 26 -4.12 6.34 4.90
N ASN A 27 -4.29 7.36 5.74
CA ASN A 27 -3.19 7.87 6.55
C ASN A 27 -2.74 6.83 7.59
N MET A 28 -3.68 6.16 8.26
CA MET A 28 -3.37 5.09 9.21
C MET A 28 -2.60 3.94 8.55
N LEU A 29 -3.03 3.51 7.36
CA LEU A 29 -2.32 2.51 6.56
C LEU A 29 -0.86 2.94 6.28
N LEU A 30 -0.67 4.17 5.81
CA LEU A 30 0.66 4.69 5.48
C LEU A 30 1.58 4.82 6.70
N ASP A 31 1.03 5.18 7.86
CA ASP A 31 1.79 5.26 9.12
C ASP A 31 2.26 3.87 9.58
N GLU A 32 1.40 2.85 9.48
CA GLU A 32 1.78 1.47 9.81
C GLU A 32 2.88 0.93 8.87
N ILE A 33 2.78 1.25 7.57
CA ILE A 33 3.80 0.88 6.58
C ILE A 33 5.16 1.51 6.90
N GLN A 34 5.21 2.76 7.36
CA GLN A 34 6.48 3.41 7.70
C GLN A 34 7.14 2.79 8.93
N CYS A 35 6.34 2.30 9.88
CA CYS A 35 6.84 1.69 11.11
C CYS A 35 7.45 0.28 10.93
N SER A 36 7.15 -0.43 9.83
CA SER A 36 7.60 -1.82 9.61
C SER A 36 9.01 -1.96 9.01
N SER A 37 9.78 -0.87 8.94
CA SER A 37 11.01 -0.78 8.15
C SER A 37 12.26 -1.29 8.88
N SER A 38 12.53 -2.60 8.86
CA SER A 38 13.87 -3.17 9.15
C SER A 38 14.03 -4.64 8.68
N TYR A 39 13.91 -4.93 7.38
CA TYR A 39 14.26 -6.27 6.85
C TYR A 39 15.30 -6.17 5.72
N PRO A 40 16.55 -6.64 5.93
CA PRO A 40 17.64 -6.48 4.96
C PRO A 40 17.52 -7.34 3.68
N HIS A 41 16.49 -8.20 3.57
CA HIS A 41 16.26 -9.10 2.43
C HIS A 41 14.80 -9.13 1.96
N CYS A 42 14.09 -8.01 2.08
CA CYS A 42 12.68 -7.94 1.71
C CYS A 42 12.48 -7.49 0.25
N GLU A 43 11.52 -8.11 -0.44
CA GLU A 43 11.08 -7.64 -1.76
C GLU A 43 10.43 -6.25 -1.65
N VAL A 44 10.73 -5.36 -2.58
CA VAL A 44 10.19 -4.00 -2.56
C VAL A 44 8.85 -3.97 -3.29
N THR A 45 7.85 -3.34 -2.67
CA THR A 45 6.54 -3.04 -3.26
C THR A 45 6.33 -1.56 -3.41
N ARG A 46 5.46 -1.22 -4.36
CA ARG A 46 4.94 0.13 -4.60
C ARG A 46 3.48 0.17 -4.19
N ILE A 47 3.13 1.13 -3.35
CA ILE A 47 1.79 1.39 -2.86
C ILE A 47 1.34 2.71 -3.47
N GLU A 48 0.26 2.68 -4.21
CA GLU A 48 -0.27 3.84 -4.92
C GLU A 48 -1.66 4.19 -4.41
N VAL A 49 -1.87 5.47 -4.12
CA VAL A 49 -3.12 6.01 -3.59
C VAL A 49 -3.76 6.84 -4.70
N PHE A 50 -5.00 6.48 -5.04
CA PHE A 50 -5.79 7.11 -6.09
C PHE A 50 -7.05 7.77 -5.50
N GLU A 51 -7.20 9.07 -5.74
CA GLU A 51 -8.41 9.82 -5.39
C GLU A 51 -9.15 10.22 -6.67
N SER A 52 -10.43 9.84 -6.77
CA SER A 52 -11.25 10.09 -7.96
C SER A 52 -10.59 9.62 -9.28
N GLY A 53 -9.80 8.52 -9.21
CA GLY A 53 -9.08 7.95 -10.35
C GLY A 53 -7.71 8.58 -10.64
N HIS A 54 -7.30 9.61 -9.89
CA HIS A 54 -6.00 10.26 -10.04
C HIS A 54 -5.01 9.77 -8.98
N LEU A 55 -3.80 9.40 -9.40
CA LEU A 55 -2.70 9.08 -8.48
C LEU A 55 -2.32 10.34 -7.69
N VAL A 56 -2.51 10.31 -6.38
CA VAL A 56 -2.18 11.42 -5.48
C VAL A 56 -0.93 11.16 -4.64
N ARG A 57 -0.60 9.89 -4.39
CA ARG A 57 0.59 9.51 -3.61
C ARG A 57 1.10 8.14 -4.06
N SER A 58 2.43 7.99 -4.08
CA SER A 58 3.11 6.72 -4.32
C SER A 58 4.18 6.55 -3.24
N VAL A 59 4.22 5.38 -2.60
CA VAL A 59 5.15 5.05 -1.51
C VAL A 59 5.76 3.68 -1.80
N THR A 60 7.05 3.53 -1.56
CA THR A 60 7.73 2.23 -1.63
C THR A 60 7.89 1.64 -0.25
N ALA A 61 7.62 0.35 -0.09
CA ALA A 61 7.72 -0.37 1.16
C ALA A 61 8.30 -1.77 0.97
N CYS A 62 8.68 -2.40 2.07
CA CYS A 62 9.04 -3.80 2.13
C CYS A 62 7.76 -4.66 2.08
N LEU A 63 7.66 -5.60 1.15
CA LEU A 63 6.61 -6.63 1.12
C LEU A 63 6.84 -7.62 2.25
N THR A 64 6.15 -7.40 3.36
CA THR A 64 6.17 -8.33 4.47
C THR A 64 4.84 -9.07 4.56
N PRO A 65 4.81 -10.28 5.17
CA PRO A 65 3.55 -10.97 5.43
C PRO A 65 2.57 -10.13 6.25
N GLU A 66 3.05 -9.22 7.11
CA GLU A 66 2.17 -8.29 7.84
C GLU A 66 1.48 -7.30 6.89
N LEU A 67 2.21 -6.77 5.90
CA LEU A 67 1.64 -5.87 4.89
C LEU A 67 0.59 -6.58 4.02
N GLU A 68 0.86 -7.82 3.60
CA GLU A 68 -0.11 -8.63 2.87
C GLU A 68 -1.37 -8.88 3.70
N ASN A 69 -1.21 -9.35 4.94
CA ASN A 69 -2.33 -9.55 5.87
C ASN A 69 -3.11 -8.26 6.11
N LEU A 70 -2.43 -7.12 6.17
CA LEU A 70 -3.09 -5.84 6.36
C LEU A 70 -3.99 -5.49 5.16
N PHE A 71 -3.54 -5.76 3.94
CA PHE A 71 -4.36 -5.61 2.73
C PHE A 71 -5.49 -6.63 2.60
N GLU A 72 -5.43 -7.77 3.29
CA GLU A 72 -6.55 -8.72 3.35
C GLU A 72 -7.59 -8.36 4.43
N ARG A 73 -7.22 -7.56 5.44
CA ARG A 73 -8.06 -7.25 6.61
C ARG A 73 -8.94 -6.00 6.45
N PHE A 74 -8.64 -5.14 5.49
CA PHE A 74 -9.38 -3.91 5.20
C PHE A 74 -10.44 -4.11 4.12
#